data_AF-A0A7C5WC50-F1
#
_entry.id   AF-A0A7C5WC50-F1
#
_cell.length_a   1.000
_cell.length_b   1.000
_cell.length_c   1.000
_cell.angle_alpha   90.00
_cell.angle_beta   90.00
_cell.angle_gamma   90.00
#
_symmetry.space_group_name_H-M   'P 1'
#
loop_
_entity.id
_entity.type
_entity.pdbx_description
1 polymer ?
#
loop_
_entity_poly.entity_id
_entity_poly.type
_entity_poly.pdbx_seq_one_letter_code
_entity_poly.pdbx_strand_id
1 'polypeptide(L)'
;MSQEKRDALLTAIKTGITEVEGLIGVAAEGLYNCAADLRVEQSEEAFQNLSKGMKSLNAIVDFITHVDKGIDQLNQMGLHINKEPLKRWGESLGIFEDMLAAFESQDWVTVCDLIQFEIDPLLKKGREGLKEILTELEKISEQK
;
A
#
# COMPACT_ATOMS: atom_id res chain seq x y z
N MET A 1 0.60 19.36 -23.11
CA MET A 1 1.50 18.22 -22.80
C MET A 1 1.45 17.23 -23.95
N SER A 2 2.56 16.56 -24.29
CA SER A 2 2.59 15.60 -25.41
C SER A 2 1.94 14.26 -25.03
N GLN A 3 1.36 13.59 -26.03
CA GLN A 3 0.84 12.23 -25.95
C GLN A 3 1.85 11.26 -25.29
N GLU A 4 3.13 11.42 -25.63
CA GLU A 4 4.24 10.62 -25.11
C GLU A 4 4.37 10.71 -23.58
N LYS A 5 4.21 11.89 -22.98
CA LYS A 5 4.26 12.05 -21.51
C LYS A 5 3.11 11.36 -20.81
N ARG A 6 1.91 11.43 -21.40
CA ARG A 6 0.72 10.74 -20.90
C ARG A 6 0.92 9.24 -20.92
N ASP A 7 1.46 8.71 -22.00
CA ASP A 7 1.65 7.28 -22.22
C ASP A 7 2.77 6.71 -21.32
N ALA A 8 3.84 7.49 -21.12
CA ALA A 8 4.89 7.17 -20.16
C ALA A 8 4.36 7.13 -18.72
N LEU A 9 3.54 8.12 -18.31
CA LEU A 9 2.93 8.16 -16.98
C LEU A 9 1.97 6.98 -16.76
N LEU A 10 1.11 6.70 -17.75
CA LEU A 10 0.20 5.55 -17.72
C LEU A 10 0.98 4.24 -17.54
N THR A 11 2.04 4.05 -18.32
CA THR A 11 2.90 2.85 -18.23
C THR A 11 3.58 2.75 -16.87
N ALA A 12 4.15 3.85 -16.35
CA ALA A 12 4.80 3.87 -15.05
C ALA A 12 3.84 3.49 -13.92
N ILE A 13 2.62 4.02 -13.93
CA ILE A 13 1.59 3.70 -12.93
C ILE A 13 1.21 2.22 -13.02
N LYS A 14 0.94 1.69 -14.22
CA LYS A 14 0.58 0.28 -14.41
C LYS A 14 1.69 -0.65 -13.92
N THR A 15 2.93 -0.41 -14.32
CA THR A 15 4.08 -1.22 -13.90
C THR A 15 4.25 -1.17 -12.38
N GLY A 16 4.21 0.03 -11.79
CA GLY A 16 4.34 0.20 -10.35
C GLY A 16 3.23 -0.52 -9.57
N ILE A 17 1.98 -0.46 -10.03
CA ILE A 17 0.86 -1.16 -9.39
C ILE A 17 1.09 -2.67 -9.42
N THR A 18 1.45 -3.24 -10.58
CA THR A 18 1.72 -4.67 -10.73
C THR A 18 2.85 -5.14 -9.81
N GLU A 19 3.94 -4.37 -9.72
CA GLU A 19 5.07 -4.70 -8.86
C GLU A 19 4.70 -4.65 -7.38
N VAL A 20 4.04 -3.57 -6.94
CA VAL A 20 3.64 -3.39 -5.53
C VAL A 20 2.57 -4.39 -5.11
N GLU A 21 1.66 -4.78 -6.01
CA GLU A 21 0.63 -5.78 -5.72
C GLU A 21 1.24 -7.10 -5.21
N GLY A 22 2.35 -7.53 -5.80
CA GLY A 22 3.08 -8.73 -5.36
C GLY A 22 3.76 -8.55 -4.00
N LEU A 23 4.21 -7.33 -3.69
CA LEU A 23 4.92 -7.02 -2.45
C LEU A 23 3.99 -6.87 -1.24
N ILE A 24 2.73 -6.46 -1.45
CA ILE A 24 1.75 -6.31 -0.36
C ILE A 24 1.55 -7.62 0.40
N GLY A 25 1.44 -8.75 -0.30
CA GLY A 25 1.27 -10.06 0.34
C GLY A 25 2.48 -10.47 1.18
N VAL A 26 3.69 -10.22 0.66
CA VAL A 26 4.94 -10.50 1.36
C VAL A 26 5.08 -9.62 2.62
N ALA A 27 4.67 -8.36 2.53
CA ALA A 27 4.67 -7.45 3.67
C ALA A 27 3.69 -7.90 4.77
N ALA A 28 2.47 -8.30 4.38
CA ALA A 28 1.44 -8.80 5.31
C ALA A 28 1.92 -10.04 6.07
N GLU A 29 2.41 -11.05 5.35
CA GLU A 29 2.91 -12.30 5.93
C GLU A 29 4.13 -12.04 6.84
N GLY A 30 5.05 -11.19 6.39
CA GLY A 30 6.23 -10.81 7.17
C GLY A 30 5.85 -10.17 8.51
N LEU A 31 4.91 -9.22 8.50
CA LEU A 31 4.43 -8.57 9.71
C LEU A 31 3.71 -9.53 10.64
N TYR A 32 2.84 -10.39 10.09
CA TYR A 32 2.11 -11.38 10.89
C TYR A 32 3.07 -12.30 11.66
N ASN A 33 4.12 -12.78 10.99
CA ASN A 33 5.17 -13.58 11.62
C ASN A 33 5.92 -12.78 12.69
N CYS A 34 6.27 -11.52 12.43
CA CYS A 34 6.92 -10.65 13.43
C CYS A 34 6.06 -10.47 14.68
N ALA A 35 4.75 -10.27 14.52
CA ALA A 35 3.83 -10.11 15.64
C ALA A 35 3.68 -11.40 16.45
N ALA A 36 3.72 -12.57 15.79
CA ALA A 36 3.74 -13.86 16.47
C ALA A 36 5.02 -14.04 17.28
N ASP A 37 6.18 -13.72 16.68
CA ASP A 37 7.49 -13.82 17.32
C ASP A 37 7.58 -12.89 18.54
N LEU A 38 7.20 -11.61 18.40
CA LEU A 38 7.24 -10.62 19.49
C LEU A 38 6.40 -11.00 20.72
N ARG A 39 5.34 -11.79 20.53
CA ARG A 39 4.53 -12.30 21.65
C ARG A 39 5.19 -13.43 22.41
N VAL A 40 6.12 -14.14 21.78
CA VAL A 40 6.88 -15.24 22.39
C VAL A 40 8.21 -14.73 22.93
N GLU A 41 8.91 -13.90 22.16
CA GLU A 41 10.25 -13.40 22.45
C GLU A 41 10.47 -11.99 21.90
N GLN A 42 10.98 -11.09 22.76
CA GLN A 42 11.35 -9.73 22.40
C GLN A 42 12.85 -9.65 22.05
N SER A 43 13.28 -10.45 21.08
CA SER A 43 14.67 -10.49 20.62
C SER A 43 14.99 -9.28 19.73
N GLU A 44 16.28 -8.94 19.63
CA GLU A 44 16.73 -7.90 18.69
C GLU A 44 16.34 -8.23 17.25
N GLU A 45 16.39 -9.51 16.88
CA GLU A 45 15.97 -10.00 15.56
C GLU A 45 14.47 -9.74 15.33
N ALA A 46 13.61 -10.00 16.31
CA ALA A 46 12.18 -9.73 16.22
C ALA A 46 11.91 -8.23 16.01
N PHE A 47 12.64 -7.35 16.69
CA PHE A 47 12.54 -5.90 16.50
C PHE A 47 13.07 -5.42 15.14
N GLN A 48 14.16 -5.99 14.65
CA GLN A 48 14.70 -5.68 13.31
C GLN A 48 13.71 -6.08 12.21
N ASN A 49 13.10 -7.27 12.34
CA ASN A 49 12.10 -7.76 11.41
C ASN A 49 10.83 -6.90 11.44
N LEU A 50 10.34 -6.54 12.62
CA LEU A 50 9.21 -5.61 12.76
C LEU A 50 9.53 -4.25 12.14
N SER A 51 10.71 -3.69 12.41
CA SER A 51 11.15 -2.41 11.83
C SER A 51 11.18 -2.44 10.30
N LYS A 52 11.60 -3.57 9.71
CA LYS A 52 11.56 -3.78 8.26
C LYS A 52 10.13 -3.84 7.75
N GLY A 53 9.23 -4.53 8.46
CA GLY A 53 7.80 -4.57 8.15
C GLY A 53 7.16 -3.18 8.15
N MET A 54 7.43 -2.38 9.18
CA MET A 54 6.96 -0.99 9.29
C MET A 54 7.44 -0.12 8.11
N LYS A 55 8.71 -0.25 7.72
CA LYS A 55 9.26 0.46 6.55
C LYS A 55 8.57 0.04 5.25
N SER A 56 8.27 -1.24 5.08
CA SER A 56 7.53 -1.73 3.91
C SER A 56 6.13 -1.13 3.84
N LEU A 57 5.41 -1.04 4.96
CA LEU A 57 4.09 -0.39 5.00
C LEU A 57 4.17 1.09 4.65
N ASN A 58 5.14 1.80 5.21
CA ASN A 58 5.33 3.21 4.88
C ASN A 58 5.61 3.40 3.38
N ALA A 59 6.45 2.55 2.79
CA ALA A 59 6.72 2.57 1.35
C ALA A 59 5.46 2.28 0.50
N ILE A 60 4.58 1.38 0.97
CA ILE A 60 3.28 1.11 0.31
C ILE A 60 2.40 2.37 0.37
N VAL A 61 2.29 3.01 1.53
CA VAL A 61 1.51 4.25 1.71
C VAL A 61 2.00 5.37 0.81
N ASP A 62 3.32 5.58 0.77
CA ASP A 62 3.95 6.57 -0.10
C ASP A 62 3.65 6.26 -1.57
N PHE A 63 3.75 4.99 -1.95
CA PHE A 63 3.41 4.55 -3.31
C PHE A 63 1.95 4.84 -3.67
N ILE A 64 0.99 4.51 -2.80
CA ILE A 64 -0.44 4.81 -3.05
C ILE A 64 -0.66 6.33 -3.23
N THR A 65 0.01 7.15 -2.42
CA THR A 65 -0.04 8.60 -2.55
C THR A 65 0.50 9.08 -3.90
N HIS A 66 1.57 8.45 -4.39
CA HIS A 66 2.11 8.75 -5.73
C HIS A 66 1.18 8.29 -6.85
N VAL A 67 0.50 7.14 -6.70
CA VAL A 67 -0.51 6.68 -7.66
C VAL A 67 -1.69 7.64 -7.72
N ASP A 68 -2.24 8.09 -6.59
CA ASP A 68 -3.35 9.06 -6.55
C ASP A 68 -2.97 10.37 -7.28
N LYS A 69 -1.79 10.91 -7.00
CA LYS A 69 -1.25 12.09 -7.69
C LYS A 69 -1.06 11.85 -9.19
N GLY A 70 -0.57 10.66 -9.57
CA GLY A 70 -0.40 10.26 -10.97
C GLY A 70 -1.72 10.18 -11.72
N ILE A 71 -2.76 9.61 -11.09
CA ILE A 71 -4.11 9.57 -11.64
C ILE A 71 -4.71 10.97 -11.76
N ASP A 72 -4.52 11.84 -10.77
CA ASP A 72 -4.97 13.23 -10.85
C ASP A 72 -4.32 13.97 -12.03
N GLN A 73 -3.04 13.72 -12.32
CA GLN A 73 -2.38 14.25 -13.51
C GLN A 73 -2.97 13.69 -14.81
N LEU A 74 -3.22 12.38 -14.88
CA LEU A 74 -3.88 11.76 -16.05
C LEU A 74 -5.31 12.30 -16.26
N ASN A 75 -6.04 12.59 -15.18
CA ASN A 75 -7.36 13.21 -15.21
C ASN A 75 -7.31 14.65 -15.75
N GLN A 76 -6.32 15.44 -15.33
CA GLN A 76 -6.05 16.77 -15.90
C GLN A 76 -5.69 16.70 -17.40
N MET A 77 -5.22 15.54 -17.88
CA MET A 77 -4.95 15.25 -19.29
C MET A 77 -6.16 14.65 -20.04
N GLY A 78 -7.32 14.53 -19.39
CA GLY A 78 -8.59 14.13 -20.04
C GLY A 78 -8.91 12.63 -20.03
N LEU A 79 -8.21 11.80 -19.24
CA LEU A 79 -8.44 10.35 -19.19
C LEU A 79 -9.57 9.90 -18.24
N HIS A 80 -10.11 10.80 -17.41
CA HIS A 80 -11.27 10.58 -16.54
C HIS A 80 -11.31 9.21 -15.80
N ILE A 81 -10.19 8.83 -15.20
CA ILE A 81 -10.01 7.62 -14.40
C ILE A 81 -10.74 7.77 -13.06
N ASN A 82 -11.56 6.77 -12.73
CA ASN A 82 -12.22 6.68 -11.42
C ASN A 82 -11.20 6.32 -10.33
N LYS A 83 -11.03 7.20 -9.35
CA LYS A 83 -10.12 6.99 -8.20
C LYS A 83 -10.79 6.48 -6.93
N GLU A 84 -12.10 6.22 -6.96
CA GLU A 84 -12.83 5.71 -5.79
C GLU A 84 -12.19 4.45 -5.17
N PRO A 85 -11.67 3.48 -5.95
CA PRO A 85 -11.02 2.30 -5.37
C PRO A 85 -9.79 2.62 -4.50
N LEU A 86 -9.09 3.74 -4.75
CA LEU A 86 -7.95 4.17 -3.91
C LEU A 86 -8.37 4.66 -2.53
N LYS A 87 -9.62 5.11 -2.35
CA LYS A 87 -10.10 5.57 -1.03
C LYS A 87 -10.13 4.45 0.01
N ARG A 88 -10.13 3.19 -0.42
CA ARG A 88 -10.03 2.01 0.47
C ARG A 88 -8.71 2.00 1.26
N TRP A 89 -7.68 2.71 0.81
CA TRP A 89 -6.45 2.93 1.55
C TRP A 89 -6.55 4.06 2.58
N GLY A 90 -7.54 4.96 2.46
CA GLY A 90 -7.71 6.09 3.38
C GLY A 90 -8.06 5.65 4.80
N GLU A 91 -8.84 4.59 4.94
CA GLU A 91 -9.11 3.94 6.24
C GLU A 91 -7.86 3.26 6.80
N SER A 92 -6.99 2.72 5.92
CA SER A 92 -5.75 2.07 6.32
C SER A 92 -4.69 3.03 6.84
N LEU A 93 -4.69 4.29 6.39
CA LEU A 93 -3.73 5.31 6.82
C LEU A 93 -3.79 5.55 8.34
N GLY A 94 -4.99 5.69 8.89
CA GLY A 94 -5.16 5.91 10.34
C GLY A 94 -4.60 4.73 11.16
N ILE A 95 -4.83 3.50 10.71
CA ILE A 95 -4.33 2.31 11.40
C ILE A 95 -2.80 2.18 11.27
N PHE A 96 -2.21 2.60 10.15
CA PHE A 96 -0.75 2.66 10.02
C PHE A 96 -0.14 3.74 10.91
N GLU A 97 -0.79 4.90 11.05
CA GLU A 97 -0.39 5.96 11.97
C GLU A 97 -0.47 5.49 13.44
N ASP A 98 -1.57 4.82 13.82
CA ASP A 98 -1.75 4.24 15.14
C ASP A 98 -0.68 3.18 15.44
N MET A 99 -0.36 2.34 14.46
CA MET A 99 0.68 1.32 14.62
C MET A 99 2.08 1.92 14.72
N LEU A 100 2.37 2.99 13.96
CA LEU A 100 3.64 3.71 14.07
C LEU A 100 3.76 4.39 15.44
N ALA A 101 2.69 5.02 15.93
CA ALA A 101 2.67 5.62 17.25
C ALA A 101 2.89 4.57 18.35
N ALA A 102 2.23 3.41 18.25
CA ALA A 102 2.42 2.29 19.18
C ALA A 102 3.86 1.73 19.13
N PHE A 103 4.45 1.66 17.94
CA PHE A 103 5.85 1.26 17.76
C PHE A 103 6.81 2.24 18.44
N GLU A 104 6.62 3.55 18.22
CA GLU A 104 7.44 4.61 18.82
C GLU A 104 7.29 4.68 20.35
N SER A 105 6.09 4.41 20.87
CA SER A 105 5.81 4.35 22.30
C SER A 105 6.17 3.01 22.95
N GLN A 106 6.71 2.05 22.17
CA GLN A 106 7.06 0.69 22.63
C GLN A 106 5.87 -0.11 23.17
N ASP A 107 4.66 0.18 22.69
CA ASP A 107 3.45 -0.58 23.01
C ASP A 107 3.32 -1.81 22.10
N TRP A 108 4.12 -2.83 22.41
CA TRP A 108 4.22 -4.04 21.60
C TRP A 108 2.94 -4.87 21.57
N VAL A 109 2.10 -4.77 22.61
CA VAL A 109 0.80 -5.45 22.63
C VAL A 109 -0.09 -4.83 21.56
N THR A 110 -0.22 -3.50 21.57
CA THR A 110 -0.99 -2.78 20.56
C THR A 110 -0.44 -2.99 19.15
N VAL A 111 0.89 -2.97 18.95
CA VAL A 111 1.49 -3.27 17.64
C VAL A 111 1.09 -4.67 17.15
N CYS A 112 1.22 -5.69 17.99
CA CYS A 112 0.88 -7.06 17.60
C CYS A 112 -0.63 -7.22 17.32
N ASP A 113 -1.49 -6.56 18.10
CA ASP A 113 -2.93 -6.62 17.90
C ASP A 113 -3.35 -5.92 16.61
N LEU A 114 -2.82 -4.73 16.31
CA LEU A 114 -3.06 -4.04 15.05
C LEU A 114 -2.60 -4.90 13.87
N ILE A 115 -1.40 -5.50 13.93
CA ILE A 115 -0.91 -6.38 12.86
C ILE A 115 -1.86 -7.55 12.61
N GLN A 116 -2.33 -8.20 13.66
CA GLN A 116 -3.09 -9.44 13.50
C GLN A 116 -4.55 -9.24 13.15
N PHE A 117 -5.17 -8.16 13.64
CA PHE A 117 -6.61 -7.96 13.49
C PHE A 117 -6.95 -6.93 12.43
N GLU A 118 -6.06 -5.96 12.17
CA GLU A 118 -6.37 -4.83 11.31
C GLU A 118 -5.54 -4.83 10.01
N ILE A 119 -4.23 -5.05 10.08
CA ILE A 119 -3.33 -4.87 8.92
C ILE A 119 -3.64 -5.82 7.76
N ASP A 120 -3.85 -7.12 8.02
CA ASP A 120 -4.10 -8.09 6.92
C ASP A 120 -5.41 -7.78 6.15
N PRO A 121 -6.57 -7.58 6.81
CA PRO A 121 -7.79 -7.12 6.13
C PRO A 121 -7.60 -5.83 5.33
N LEU A 122 -6.85 -4.86 5.85
CA LEU A 122 -6.62 -3.57 5.18
C LEU A 122 -5.75 -3.72 3.94
N LEU A 123 -4.64 -4.46 4.05
CA LEU A 123 -3.75 -4.72 2.93
C LEU A 123 -4.48 -5.48 1.82
N LYS A 124 -5.36 -6.42 2.19
CA LYS A 124 -6.21 -7.14 1.23
C LYS A 124 -7.18 -6.21 0.50
N LYS A 125 -7.95 -5.39 1.21
CA LYS A 125 -8.87 -4.40 0.62
C LYS A 125 -8.13 -3.39 -0.27
N GLY A 126 -6.97 -2.92 0.20
CA GLY A 126 -6.12 -1.99 -0.53
C GLY A 126 -5.58 -2.61 -1.83
N ARG A 127 -5.13 -3.87 -1.78
CA ARG A 127 -4.72 -4.64 -2.96
C ARG A 127 -5.85 -4.82 -3.96
N GLU A 128 -7.06 -5.11 -3.51
CA GLU A 128 -8.24 -5.17 -4.38
C GLU A 128 -8.52 -3.82 -5.05
N GLY A 129 -8.41 -2.71 -4.30
CA GLY A 129 -8.51 -1.37 -4.86
C GLY A 129 -7.48 -1.08 -5.96
N LEU A 130 -6.22 -1.51 -5.76
CA LEU A 130 -5.17 -1.38 -6.77
C LEU A 130 -5.47 -2.18 -8.05
N LYS A 131 -6.02 -3.39 -7.94
CA LYS A 131 -6.42 -4.21 -9.09
C LYS A 131 -7.53 -3.56 -9.91
N GLU A 132 -8.50 -2.96 -9.24
CA GLU A 132 -9.57 -2.22 -9.90
C GLU A 132 -9.02 -1.02 -10.67
N ILE A 133 -8.09 -0.26 -10.08
CA ILE A 133 -7.39 0.82 -10.78
C ILE A 133 -6.64 0.29 -11.99
N LEU A 134 -5.88 -0.81 -11.85
CA LEU A 134 -5.14 -1.39 -12.97
C LEU A 134 -6.06 -1.75 -14.14
N THR A 135 -7.22 -2.34 -13.83
CA THR A 135 -8.26 -2.68 -14.81
C THR A 135 -8.79 -1.43 -15.52
N GLU A 136 -9.03 -0.34 -14.80
CA GLU A 136 -9.44 0.94 -15.40
C GLU A 136 -8.37 1.52 -16.34
N LEU A 137 -7.10 1.46 -15.95
CA LEU A 137 -5.97 1.92 -16.77
C LEU A 137 -5.76 1.06 -18.03
N GLU A 138 -6.08 -0.23 -17.96
CA GLU A 138 -6.04 -1.14 -19.10
C GLU A 138 -7.11 -0.81 -20.16
N LYS A 139 -8.35 -0.54 -19.74
CA LYS A 139 -9.44 -0.13 -20.65
C LYS A 139 -9.08 1.12 -21.46
N ILE A 140 -8.34 2.05 -20.86
CA ILE A 140 -7.89 3.29 -21.51
C ILE A 140 -6.82 3.01 -22.57
N SER A 141 -6.01 1.97 -22.36
CA SER A 141 -4.96 1.58 -23.30
C SER A 141 -5.53 0.92 -24.57
N GLU A 142 -6.70 0.30 -24.46
CA GLU A 142 -7.40 -0.40 -25.56
C GLU A 142 -8.28 0.52 -26.43
N GLN A 143 -8.52 1.76 -26.00
CA GLN A 143 -9.33 2.75 -26.73
C GLN A 143 -8.51 3.63 -27.70
N LYS A 144 -7.22 3.33 -27.90
CA LYS A 144 -6.34 3.98 -28.87
C LYS A 144 -6.23 3.14 -30.14
#